data_AF-A0A5C6NY77-F1
#
_entry.id   AF-A0A5C6NY77-F1
#
_cell.length_a   1.000
_cell.length_b   1.000
_cell.length_c   1.000
_cell.angle_alpha   90.00
_cell.angle_beta   90.00
_cell.angle_gamma   90.00
#
_symmetry.space_group_name_H-M   'P 1'
#
loop_
_entity.id
_entity.type
_entity.pdbx_description
1 polymer ?
#
loop_
_entity_poly.entity_id
_entity_poly.type
_entity_poly.pdbx_seq_one_letter_code
_entity_poly.pdbx_strand_id
1 'polypeptide(L)'
;MRALNRSVVVKKELSRKAKLSIYRVAGLSLRDRVRSSDIREELGVEPLLLHIERSQLGRLGHLARMPFGRLPLEVFRTCPTGRQPRGRLRTRWRDYIACLAWERLGFPPEELMEVAGERAVWASLLKLLPPRPGSS
;
A
#
# COMPACT_ATOMS: atom_id res chain seq x y z
N MET A 1 3.80 1.64 20.93
CA MET A 1 3.11 0.45 20.41
C MET A 1 1.58 0.59 20.16
N ARG A 2 0.93 1.78 20.20
CA ARG A 2 -0.54 1.88 19.97
C ARG A 2 -0.99 2.33 18.56
N ALA A 3 -0.12 2.94 17.76
CA ALA A 3 -0.49 3.54 16.46
C ALA A 3 -0.43 2.58 15.27
N LEU A 4 0.55 1.68 15.23
CA LEU A 4 0.61 0.56 14.28
C LEU A 4 -0.65 -0.30 14.37
N ASN A 5 -1.23 -0.45 15.56
CA ASN A 5 -2.46 -1.23 15.76
C ASN A 5 -3.67 -0.63 15.04
N ARG A 6 -3.80 0.71 14.90
CA ARG A 6 -4.96 1.31 14.22
C ARG A 6 -4.92 1.13 12.70
N SER A 7 -3.78 1.36 12.06
CA SER A 7 -3.64 1.14 10.60
C SER A 7 -3.77 -0.34 10.24
N VAL A 8 -3.22 -1.23 11.07
CA VAL A 8 -3.39 -2.68 10.92
C VAL A 8 -4.85 -3.09 11.09
N VAL A 9 -5.56 -2.55 12.09
CA VAL A 9 -7.00 -2.83 12.30
C VAL A 9 -7.83 -2.35 11.10
N VAL A 10 -7.58 -1.15 10.58
CA VAL A 10 -8.30 -0.65 9.38
C VAL A 10 -8.04 -1.52 8.16
N LYS A 11 -6.79 -1.94 7.93
CA LYS A 11 -6.46 -2.87 6.83
C LYS A 11 -7.16 -4.23 6.98
N LYS A 12 -7.21 -4.77 8.20
CA LYS A 12 -7.92 -6.03 8.50
C LYS A 12 -9.43 -5.90 8.25
N GLU A 13 -10.04 -4.80 8.68
CA GLU A 13 -11.47 -4.56 8.48
C GLU A 13 -11.83 -4.40 7.00
N LEU A 14 -11.03 -3.64 6.24
CA LEU A 14 -11.19 -3.50 4.80
C LEU A 14 -11.02 -4.84 4.08
N SER A 15 -10.02 -5.63 4.47
CA SER A 15 -9.80 -6.97 3.91
C SER A 15 -10.98 -7.90 4.19
N ARG A 16 -11.53 -7.86 5.41
CA ARG A 16 -12.72 -8.63 5.80
C ARG A 16 -13.95 -8.24 4.99
N LYS A 17 -14.21 -6.94 4.80
CA LYS A 17 -15.32 -6.46 3.98
C LYS A 17 -15.17 -6.86 2.51
N ALA A 18 -13.97 -6.69 1.96
CA ALA A 18 -13.67 -7.12 0.60
C ALA A 18 -13.86 -8.63 0.42
N LYS A 19 -13.41 -9.44 1.40
CA LYS A 19 -13.66 -10.88 1.43
C LYS A 19 -15.16 -11.18 1.34
N LEU A 20 -15.97 -10.63 2.25
CA LEU A 20 -17.43 -10.86 2.23
C LEU A 20 -18.08 -10.46 0.89
N SER A 21 -17.63 -9.36 0.28
CA SER A 21 -18.14 -8.93 -1.03
C SER A 21 -17.84 -9.94 -2.14
N ILE A 22 -16.66 -10.54 -2.14
CA ILE A 22 -16.25 -11.49 -3.18
C ILE A 22 -17.08 -12.78 -3.11
N TYR A 23 -17.37 -13.29 -1.90
CA TYR A 23 -18.25 -14.45 -1.74
C TYR A 23 -19.66 -14.16 -2.26
N ARG A 24 -20.20 -12.97 -1.97
CA ARG A 24 -21.52 -12.56 -2.49
C ARG A 24 -21.56 -12.54 -4.02
N VAL A 25 -20.53 -11.97 -4.67
CA VAL A 25 -20.44 -11.90 -6.13
C VAL A 25 -20.32 -13.29 -6.75
N ALA A 26 -19.56 -14.19 -6.12
CA ALA A 26 -19.41 -15.58 -6.57
C ALA A 26 -20.63 -16.47 -6.22
N GLY A 27 -21.65 -15.95 -5.55
CA GLY A 27 -22.80 -16.75 -5.09
C GLY A 27 -22.46 -17.76 -3.98
N LEU A 28 -21.33 -17.57 -3.30
CA LEU A 28 -20.82 -18.46 -2.25
C LEU A 28 -21.17 -17.96 -0.84
N SER A 29 -21.24 -18.90 0.09
CA SER A 29 -21.39 -18.67 1.52
C SER A 29 -20.07 -18.89 2.26
N LEU A 30 -19.93 -18.31 3.46
CA LEU A 30 -18.77 -18.60 4.32
C LEU A 30 -18.75 -20.06 4.80
N ARG A 31 -19.86 -20.80 4.70
CA ARG A 31 -19.94 -22.22 5.09
C ARG A 31 -19.30 -23.14 4.05
N ASP A 32 -19.13 -22.66 2.82
CA ASP A 32 -18.57 -23.43 1.72
C ASP A 32 -17.06 -23.65 1.90
N ARG A 33 -16.42 -22.90 2.81
CA ARG A 33 -15.00 -23.00 3.20
C ARG A 33 -14.01 -22.92 2.02
N VAL A 34 -14.45 -22.47 0.85
CA VAL A 34 -13.61 -22.14 -0.30
C VAL A 34 -12.63 -21.04 0.12
N ARG A 35 -11.36 -21.13 -0.28
CA ARG A 35 -10.37 -20.11 0.09
C ARG A 35 -10.63 -18.84 -0.69
N SER A 36 -10.32 -17.70 -0.08
CA SER A 36 -10.57 -16.40 -0.71
C SER A 36 -9.55 -16.06 -1.80
N SER A 37 -8.43 -16.78 -1.87
CA SER A 37 -7.50 -16.78 -2.99
C SER A 37 -8.15 -17.37 -4.24
N ASP A 38 -8.79 -18.52 -4.10
CA ASP A 38 -9.27 -19.33 -5.21
C ASP A 38 -10.43 -18.62 -5.92
N ILE A 39 -11.36 -18.02 -5.14
CA ILE A 39 -12.46 -17.21 -5.69
C ILE A 39 -11.93 -15.98 -6.43
N ARG A 40 -10.84 -15.37 -5.94
CA ARG A 40 -10.23 -14.21 -6.62
C ARG A 40 -9.57 -14.59 -7.93
N GLU A 41 -8.91 -15.74 -7.96
CA GLU A 41 -8.31 -16.30 -9.16
C GLU A 41 -9.39 -16.60 -10.22
N GLU A 42 -10.47 -17.27 -9.80
CA GLU A 42 -11.62 -17.56 -10.67
C GLU A 42 -12.27 -16.29 -11.24
N LEU A 43 -12.45 -15.26 -10.40
CA LEU A 43 -13.02 -13.98 -10.84
C LEU A 43 -12.01 -13.07 -11.56
N GLY A 44 -10.72 -13.42 -11.61
CA GLY A 44 -9.66 -12.55 -12.15
C GLY A 44 -9.46 -11.24 -11.36
N VAL A 45 -9.79 -11.22 -10.07
CA VAL A 45 -9.77 -10.01 -9.23
C VAL A 45 -8.52 -9.97 -8.35
N GLU A 46 -7.77 -8.88 -8.44
CA GLU A 46 -6.60 -8.65 -7.61
C GLU A 46 -6.95 -8.45 -6.12
N PRO A 47 -6.13 -8.94 -5.16
CA PRO A 47 -6.32 -8.64 -3.75
C PRO A 47 -6.31 -7.13 -3.46
N LEU A 48 -7.33 -6.63 -2.75
CA LEU A 48 -7.52 -5.20 -2.46
C LEU A 48 -6.27 -4.55 -1.84
N LEU A 49 -5.58 -5.24 -0.93
CA LEU A 49 -4.37 -4.69 -0.31
C LEU A 49 -3.23 -4.50 -1.32
N LEU A 50 -3.09 -5.41 -2.29
CA LEU A 50 -2.10 -5.29 -3.36
C LEU A 50 -2.41 -4.07 -4.22
N HIS A 51 -3.68 -3.91 -4.61
CA HIS A 51 -4.13 -2.74 -5.37
C HIS A 51 -3.86 -1.41 -4.63
N ILE A 52 -4.16 -1.35 -3.33
CA ILE A 52 -3.90 -0.17 -2.49
C ILE A 52 -2.39 0.11 -2.42
N GLU A 53 -1.57 -0.88 -2.10
CA GLU A 53 -0.11 -0.72 -1.99
C GLU A 53 0.51 -0.26 -3.31
N ARG A 54 0.14 -0.89 -4.43
CA ARG A 54 0.60 -0.50 -5.77
C ARG A 54 0.21 0.94 -6.10
N SER A 55 -1.01 1.36 -5.77
CA SER A 55 -1.47 2.74 -5.98
C SER A 55 -0.74 3.77 -5.11
N GLN A 56 -0.36 3.39 -3.89
CA GLN A 56 0.42 4.26 -2.99
C GLN A 56 1.85 4.45 -3.51
N LEU A 57 2.50 3.37 -3.96
CA LEU A 57 3.83 3.44 -4.58
C LEU A 57 3.79 4.11 -5.97
N GLY A 58 2.69 3.96 -6.72
CA GLY A 58 2.47 4.70 -7.97
C GLY A 58 2.42 6.21 -7.76
N ARG A 59 1.73 6.66 -6.69
CA ARG A 59 1.74 8.08 -6.27
C ARG A 59 3.13 8.57 -5.89
N LEU A 60 3.95 7.75 -5.24
CA LEU A 60 5.34 8.09 -4.96
C LEU A 60 6.14 8.32 -6.26
N GLY A 61 6.03 7.40 -7.23
CA GLY A 61 6.69 7.58 -8.53
C GLY A 61 6.26 8.86 -9.24
N HIS A 62 4.98 9.25 -9.12
CA HIS A 62 4.53 10.54 -9.65
C HIS A 62 5.20 11.72 -8.95
N LEU A 63 5.35 11.69 -7.62
CA LEU A 63 6.08 12.71 -6.88
C LEU A 63 7.56 12.78 -7.27
N ALA A 64 8.21 11.62 -7.45
CA ALA A 64 9.62 11.55 -7.84
C ALA A 64 9.90 12.16 -9.21
N ARG A 65 8.93 12.10 -10.13
CA ARG A 65 9.02 12.71 -11.47
C ARG A 65 8.44 14.12 -11.54
N MET A 66 7.94 14.65 -10.43
CA MET A 66 7.38 15.99 -10.38
C MET A 66 8.52 17.03 -10.42
N PRO A 67 8.39 18.14 -11.18
CA PRO A 67 9.42 19.17 -11.18
C PRO A 67 9.55 19.81 -9.79
N PHE A 68 10.78 20.25 -9.48
CA PHE A 68 11.10 21.01 -8.27
C PHE A 68 10.23 22.27 -8.16
N GLY A 69 9.93 22.72 -6.93
CA GLY A 69 9.08 23.88 -6.68
C GLY A 69 7.57 23.59 -6.66
N ARG A 70 7.16 22.33 -6.94
CA ARG A 70 5.76 21.90 -6.74
C ARG A 70 5.50 21.58 -5.28
N LEU A 71 4.48 22.23 -4.71
CA LEU A 71 4.10 22.08 -3.29
C LEU A 71 3.99 20.62 -2.80
N PRO A 72 3.39 19.65 -3.53
CA PRO A 72 3.32 18.27 -3.05
C PRO A 72 4.70 17.63 -2.82
N LEU A 73 5.65 17.88 -3.71
CA LEU A 73 7.02 17.39 -3.60
C LEU A 73 7.75 18.08 -2.45
N GLU A 74 7.60 19.40 -2.31
CA GLU A 74 8.21 20.16 -1.21
C GLU A 74 7.68 19.69 0.15
N VAL A 75 6.36 19.56 0.29
CA VAL A 75 5.73 19.04 1.52
C VAL A 75 6.20 17.62 1.82
N PHE A 76 6.35 16.76 0.81
CA PHE A 76 6.85 15.41 0.99
C PHE A 76 8.30 15.38 1.50
N ARG A 77 9.16 16.24 0.96
CA ARG A 77 10.57 16.37 1.38
C ARG A 77 10.70 16.99 2.76
N THR A 78 9.80 17.90 3.13
CA THR A 78 9.85 18.52 4.46
C THR A 78 9.74 17.46 5.57
N CYS A 79 10.66 17.53 6.53
CA CYS A 79 10.61 16.74 7.75
C CYS A 79 10.29 17.68 8.91
N PRO A 80 9.00 17.96 9.21
CA PRO A 80 8.69 18.86 10.32
C PRO A 80 9.21 18.26 11.62
N THR A 81 10.16 18.95 12.27
CA THR A 81 10.74 18.53 13.54
C THR A 81 9.90 19.12 14.67
N GLY A 82 9.39 18.29 15.59
CA GLY A 82 8.57 18.77 16.71
C GLY A 82 7.67 17.70 17.34
N ARG A 83 7.05 18.06 18.48
CA ARG A 83 6.07 17.19 19.15
C ARG A 83 4.78 17.12 18.33
N GLN A 84 4.35 15.90 18.01
CA GLN A 84 3.10 15.67 17.29
C GLN A 84 1.91 15.80 18.26
N PRO A 85 0.86 16.58 17.93
CA PRO A 85 -0.30 16.75 18.80
C PRO A 85 -1.02 15.41 19.04
N ARG A 86 -1.60 15.27 20.24
CA ARG A 86 -2.39 14.09 20.61
C ARG A 86 -3.58 13.96 19.65
N GLY A 87 -3.72 12.80 19.01
CA GLY A 87 -4.80 12.49 18.06
C GLY A 87 -4.35 12.35 16.59
N ARG A 88 -3.26 13.02 16.18
CA ARG A 88 -2.69 12.84 14.83
C ARG A 88 -2.03 11.46 14.74
N LEU A 89 -2.26 10.74 13.63
CA LEU A 89 -1.57 9.48 13.37
C LEU A 89 -0.07 9.67 13.51
N ARG A 90 0.58 8.79 14.30
CA ARG A 90 2.01 8.89 14.59
C ARG A 90 2.90 8.62 13.37
N THR A 91 2.41 7.86 12.39
CA THR A 91 3.15 7.51 11.17
C THR A 91 2.84 8.53 10.09
N ARG A 92 3.88 9.21 9.57
CA ARG A 92 3.73 10.10 8.41
C ARG A 92 3.56 9.23 7.17
N TRP A 93 2.92 9.78 6.13
CA TRP A 93 2.80 9.04 4.87
C TRP A 93 4.17 8.67 4.30
N ARG A 94 5.17 9.56 4.38
CA ARG A 94 6.56 9.26 3.99
C ARG A 94 7.14 8.06 4.74
N ASP A 95 7.01 8.03 6.06
CA ASP A 95 7.51 6.93 6.89
C ASP A 95 6.81 5.61 6.52
N TYR A 96 5.50 5.66 6.26
CA TYR A 96 4.74 4.51 5.81
C TYR A 96 5.21 4.01 4.44
N ILE A 97 5.42 4.91 3.48
CA ILE A 97 5.88 4.58 2.13
C ILE A 97 7.30 4.01 2.17
N ALA A 98 8.19 4.57 3.00
CA ALA A 98 9.54 4.06 3.21
C ALA A 98 9.51 2.63 3.76
N CYS A 99 8.73 2.35 4.80
CA CYS A 99 8.55 0.99 5.30
C CYS A 99 7.93 0.07 4.25
N LEU A 100 6.95 0.55 3.48
CA LEU A 100 6.30 -0.25 2.44
C LEU A 100 7.29 -0.61 1.32
N ALA A 101 8.10 0.34 0.86
CA ALA A 101 9.10 0.11 -0.17
C ALA A 101 10.18 -0.88 0.32
N TRP A 102 10.63 -0.72 1.57
CA TRP A 102 11.55 -1.68 2.19
C TRP A 102 10.96 -3.09 2.25
N GLU A 103 9.77 -3.25 2.83
CA GLU A 103 9.12 -4.57 2.99
C GLU A 103 8.76 -5.25 1.68
N ARG A 104 8.47 -4.47 0.62
CA ARG A 104 7.86 -5.00 -0.60
C ARG A 104 8.81 -5.04 -1.79
N LEU A 105 9.77 -4.12 -1.84
CA LEU A 105 10.69 -3.95 -2.96
C LEU A 105 12.16 -4.04 -2.52
N GLY A 106 12.46 -4.00 -1.22
CA GLY A 106 13.82 -4.09 -0.69
C GLY A 106 14.66 -2.81 -0.83
N PHE A 107 14.05 -1.68 -1.22
CA PHE A 107 14.79 -0.43 -1.40
C PHE A 107 14.94 0.34 -0.08
N PRO A 108 16.15 0.85 0.22
CA PRO A 108 16.35 1.75 1.34
C PRO A 108 15.66 3.11 1.07
N PRO A 109 15.20 3.83 2.11
CA PRO A 109 14.50 5.11 1.97
C PRO A 109 15.28 6.19 1.20
N GLU A 110 16.62 6.12 1.25
CA GLU A 110 17.54 7.09 0.64
C GLU A 110 17.52 7.01 -0.89
N GLU A 111 17.49 5.80 -1.45
CA GLU A 111 17.49 5.54 -2.90
C GLU A 111 16.06 5.60 -3.50
N LEU A 112 15.05 5.54 -2.64
CA LEU A 112 13.66 5.35 -3.03
C LEU A 112 13.16 6.41 -4.03
N MET A 113 13.52 7.68 -3.83
CA MET A 113 13.10 8.78 -4.71
C MET A 113 13.79 8.73 -6.08
N GLU A 114 15.02 8.27 -6.12
CA GLU A 114 15.80 8.15 -7.36
C GLU A 114 15.24 7.03 -8.23
N VAL A 115 15.12 5.82 -7.67
CA VAL A 115 14.55 4.65 -8.35
C VAL A 115 13.10 4.89 -8.76
N ALA A 116 12.31 5.56 -7.91
CA ALA A 116 10.94 5.91 -8.25
C ALA A 116 10.83 6.98 -9.36
N GLY A 117 11.90 7.76 -9.58
CA GLY A 117 12.02 8.71 -10.69
C GLY A 117 12.12 8.01 -12.04
N GLU A 118 12.81 6.87 -12.09
CA GLU A 118 12.95 6.06 -13.30
C GLU A 118 11.63 5.40 -13.70
N ARG A 119 10.93 5.99 -14.67
CA ARG A 119 9.57 5.55 -15.05
C ARG A 119 9.51 4.08 -15.45
N ALA A 120 10.45 3.60 -16.26
CA ALA A 120 10.45 2.24 -16.77
C ALA A 120 10.69 1.22 -15.66
N VAL A 121 11.73 1.45 -14.84
CA VAL A 121 12.08 0.58 -13.71
C VAL A 121 10.95 0.56 -12.69
N TRP A 122 10.43 1.72 -12.31
CA TRP A 122 9.34 1.82 -11.35
C TRP A 122 8.07 1.13 -11.84
N ALA A 123 7.70 1.32 -13.11
CA ALA A 123 6.52 0.66 -13.68
C ALA A 123 6.66 -0.88 -13.67
N SER A 124 7.84 -1.39 -14.02
CA SER A 124 8.13 -2.84 -13.98
C SER A 124 8.04 -3.39 -12.56
N LEU A 125 8.66 -2.71 -11.58
CA LEU A 125 8.59 -3.10 -10.17
C LEU A 125 7.16 -3.16 -9.65
N LEU A 126 6.33 -2.16 -9.97
CA LEU A 126 4.93 -2.14 -9.56
C LEU A 126 4.11 -3.23 -10.24
N LYS A 127 4.35 -3.51 -11.51
CA LYS A 127 3.67 -4.58 -12.25
C LYS A 127 3.99 -5.96 -11.67
N LEU A 128 5.23 -6.18 -11.25
CA LEU A 128 5.71 -7.45 -10.71
C LEU A 128 5.47 -7.61 -9.19
N LEU A 129 4.89 -6.61 -8.53
CA LEU A 129 4.67 -6.65 -7.09
C LEU A 129 3.75 -7.83 -6.70
N PRO A 130 4.23 -8.81 -5.91
CA PRO A 130 3.45 -10.00 -5.56
C PRO A 130 2.44 -9.70 -4.44
N PRO A 131 1.32 -10.44 -4.32
CA PRO A 131 0.43 -10.33 -3.16
C PRO A 131 1.15 -10.70 -1.85
N ARG A 132 0.69 -10.17 -0.71
CA ARG A 132 1.30 -10.51 0.59
C ARG A 132 0.99 -11.97 0.98
N PRO A 133 1.95 -12.71 1.56
CA PRO A 133 1.67 -14.04 2.13
C PRO A 133 0.69 -13.89 3.30
N GLY A 134 -0.43 -14.63 3.26
CA GLY A 134 -1.50 -14.55 4.28
C GLY A 134 -2.71 -13.69 3.90
N SER A 135 -2.82 -13.22 2.64
CA SER A 135 -4.10 -12.76 2.08
C SER A 135 -5.02 -13.90 1.58
N SER A 136 -4.63 -15.15 1.87
CA SER A 136 -5.30 -16.42 1.54
C SER A 136 -6.53 -16.69 2.42
#